data_AF-A0A536BV85-F1
#
_entry.id   AF-A0A536BV85-F1
#
_cell.length_a   1.000
_cell.length_b   1.000
_cell.length_c   1.000
_cell.angle_alpha   90.00
_cell.angle_beta   90.00
_cell.angle_gamma   90.00
#
_symmetry.space_group_name_H-M   'P 1'
#
loop_
_entity.id
_entity.type
_entity.pdbx_description
1 polymer ?
#
loop_
_entity_poly.entity_id
_entity_poly.type
_entity_poly.pdbx_seq_one_letter_code
_entity_poly.pdbx_strand_id
1 'polypeptide(L)' 'MLGELELIRLIEENEYPARLIEAGVVWVELEITDTKTNAVRRERLSKSAFADLILDWRERRTRNLRELSPALRKIGIAA' A
#
# COMPACT_ATOMS: atom_id res chain seq x y z
N MET A 1 1.48 19.56 -4.64
CA MET A 1 2.60 18.68 -4.26
C MET A 1 2.19 17.95 -2.99
N LEU A 2 2.31 16.62 -2.93
CA LEU A 2 1.92 15.85 -1.72
C LEU A 2 2.79 16.27 -0.53
N GLY A 3 2.17 16.74 0.55
CA GLY A 3 2.81 17.01 1.84
C GLY A 3 3.00 15.75 2.69
N GLU A 4 3.78 15.85 3.76
CA GLU A 4 4.09 14.72 4.66
C GLU A 4 2.82 14.05 5.21
N LEU A 5 1.87 14.86 5.70
CA LEU A 5 0.60 14.36 6.26
C LEU A 5 -0.28 13.67 5.20
N GLU A 6 -0.25 14.15 3.94
CA GLU A 6 -0.97 13.51 2.84
C GLU A 6 -0.34 12.16 2.48
N LEU A 7 0.99 12.05 2.52
CA LEU A 7 1.70 10.79 2.29
C LEU A 7 1.37 9.76 3.39
N ILE A 8 1.34 10.19 4.66
CA ILE A 8 0.95 9.31 5.78
C ILE A 8 -0.50 8.83 5.59
N ARG A 9 -1.43 9.73 5.31
CA ARG A 9 -2.83 9.35 5.05
C ARG A 9 -2.97 8.37 3.90
N LEU A 10 -2.24 8.58 2.79
CA LEU A 10 -2.28 7.66 1.66
C LEU A 10 -1.81 6.24 2.05
N ILE A 11 -0.78 6.14 2.89
CA ILE A 11 -0.31 4.85 3.40
C ILE A 11 -1.40 4.19 4.26
N GLU A 12 -1.95 4.93 5.22
CA GLU A 12 -2.93 4.43 6.19
C GLU A 12 -4.26 4.05 5.51
N GLU A 13 -4.82 4.91 4.68
CA GLU A 13 -6.10 4.72 4.00
C GLU A 13 -6.08 3.55 3.01
N ASN A 14 -4.90 3.23 2.44
CA ASN A 14 -4.73 2.10 1.53
C ASN A 14 -4.16 0.86 2.23
N GLU A 15 -3.95 0.93 3.54
CA GLU A 15 -3.32 -0.13 4.34
C GLU A 15 -2.05 -0.66 3.66
N TYR A 16 -1.25 0.25 3.11
CA TYR A 16 0.00 -0.09 2.44
C TYR A 16 1.04 -0.44 3.51
N PRO A 17 1.75 -1.58 3.41
CA PRO A 17 2.65 -2.07 4.46
C PRO A 17 3.98 -1.31 4.45
N ALA A 18 3.92 0.02 4.63
CA ALA A 18 5.08 0.86 4.74
C ALA A 18 4.90 1.93 5.82
N ARG A 19 6.02 2.51 6.24
CA ARG A 19 6.07 3.66 7.12
C ARG A 19 6.82 4.79 6.43
N LEU A 20 6.31 6.00 6.54
CA LEU A 20 7.03 7.18 6.09
C LEU A 20 8.26 7.44 6.98
N ILE A 21 9.43 7.57 6.37
CA ILE A 21 10.68 7.94 7.05
C ILE A 21 10.95 9.43 6.85
N GLU A 22 10.93 9.89 5.60
CA GLU A 22 11.21 11.29 5.25
C GLU A 22 10.46 11.70 3.97
N ALA A 23 10.04 12.96 3.89
CA ALA A 23 9.42 13.53 2.71
C ALA A 23 10.20 14.76 2.21
N GLY A 24 10.84 14.63 1.06
CA GLY A 24 11.44 15.75 0.34
C GLY A 24 10.42 16.48 -0.53
N VAL A 25 10.89 17.48 -1.29
CA VAL A 25 10.02 18.23 -2.22
C VAL A 25 9.47 17.32 -3.33
N VAL A 26 10.34 16.50 -3.95
CA VAL A 26 10.01 15.64 -5.10
C VAL A 26 10.12 14.14 -4.83
N TRP A 27 10.64 13.77 -3.67
CA TRP A 27 10.92 12.38 -3.29
C TRP A 27 10.33 12.06 -1.91
N VAL A 28 10.22 10.77 -1.64
CA VAL A 28 9.76 10.19 -0.38
C VAL A 28 10.65 9.01 -0.02
N GLU A 29 11.00 8.86 1.25
CA GLU A 29 11.69 7.70 1.79
C GLU A 29 10.73 6.90 2.67
N LEU A 30 10.63 5.61 2.36
CA LEU A 30 9.72 4.67 2.98
C LEU A 30 10.49 3.51 3.56
N GLU A 31 10.00 3.02 4.69
CA GLU A 31 10.37 1.72 5.22
C GLU A 31 9.22 0.75 4.91
N ILE A 32 9.44 -0.13 3.94
CA ILE A 32 8.45 -1.08 3.43
C ILE A 32 8.67 -2.44 4.08
N THR A 33 7.61 -3.02 4.61
CA THR A 33 7.60 -4.35 5.20
C THR A 33 7.00 -5.33 4.20
N ASP A 34 7.77 -6.35 3.82
CA ASP A 34 7.25 -7.45 3.01
C ASP A 34 6.28 -8.29 3.84
N THR A 35 5.02 -8.38 3.40
CA THR A 35 3.95 -9.03 4.16
C THR A 35 4.07 -10.56 4.22
N LYS A 36 4.95 -11.18 3.42
CA LYS A 36 5.16 -12.63 3.41
C LYS A 36 6.34 -13.06 4.25
N THR A 37 7.41 -12.25 4.23
CA THR A 37 8.70 -12.58 4.85
C THR A 37 8.99 -11.74 6.10
N ASN A 38 8.18 -10.72 6.38
CA ASN A 38 8.43 -9.68 7.40
C ASN A 38 9.78 -8.96 7.23
N ALA A 39 10.39 -9.07 6.05
CA ALA A 39 11.61 -8.35 5.75
C ALA A 39 11.31 -6.86 5.62
N VAL A 40 12.08 -6.04 6.33
CA VAL A 40 12.00 -4.59 6.25
C VAL A 40 13.05 -4.08 5.29
N ARG A 41 12.64 -3.25 4.33
CA ARG A 41 13.55 -2.59 3.39
C ARG A 41 13.28 -1.10 3.36
N ARG A 42 14.32 -0.30 3.16
CA ARG A 42 14.19 1.14 2.95
C ARG A 42 14.31 1.46 1.47
N GLU A 43 13.39 2.28 1.00
CA GLU A 43 13.28 2.62 -0.41
C GLU A 43 12.99 4.11 -0.54
N ARG A 44 13.79 4.79 -1.37
CA ARG A 44 13.56 6.19 -1.74
C ARG A 44 12.99 6.24 -3.14
N LEU A 45 11.84 6.88 -3.27
CA LEU A 45 11.06 6.97 -4.50
C LEU A 45 10.77 8.43 -4.83
N SER A 46 10.46 8.73 -6.09
CA SER A 46 9.80 10.00 -6.41
C SER A 46 8.36 9.98 -5.88
N LYS A 47 7.77 11.15 -5.64
CA LYS A 47 6.36 11.23 -5.22
C LYS A 47 5.40 10.69 -6.28
N SER A 48 5.75 10.78 -7.57
CA SER A 48 4.97 10.16 -8.65
C SER A 48 5.05 8.64 -8.60
N ALA A 49 6.26 8.09 -8.45
CA ALA A 49 6.45 6.64 -8.34
C ALA A 49 5.76 6.08 -7.10
N PHE A 50 5.74 6.82 -6.00
CA PHE A 50 4.97 6.46 -4.81
C PHE A 50 3.47 6.42 -5.09
N ALA A 51 2.91 7.43 -5.77
CA ALA A 51 1.51 7.45 -6.14
C ALA A 51 1.13 6.27 -7.04
N ASP A 52 1.96 5.96 -8.05
CA ASP A 52 1.77 4.80 -8.92
C ASP A 52 1.80 3.48 -8.14
N LEU A 53 2.71 3.37 -7.17
CA LEU A 53 2.84 2.20 -6.30
C LEU A 53 1.62 2.00 -5.38
N ILE A 54 1.05 3.07 -4.83
CA ILE A 54 -0.20 3.00 -4.05
C ILE A 54 -1.38 2.61 -4.94
N LEU A 55 -1.45 3.14 -6.17
CA LEU A 55 -2.50 2.78 -7.13
C LEU A 55 -2.44 1.29 -7.51
N ASP A 56 -1.26 0.78 -7.86
CA ASP A 56 -1.06 -0.65 -8.17
C ASP A 56 -1.41 -1.54 -6.97
N TRP A 57 -1.02 -1.13 -5.75
CA TRP A 57 -1.41 -1.84 -4.53
C TRP A 57 -2.93 -1.92 -4.35
N ARG A 58 -3.62 -0.79 -4.50
CA ARG A 58 -5.08 -0.71 -4.37
C ARG A 58 -5.79 -1.58 -5.41
N GLU A 59 -5.30 -1.60 -6.64
CA GLU A 59 -5.84 -2.47 -7.69
C GLU A 59 -5.70 -3.94 -7.33
N ARG A 60 -4.52 -4.38 -6.89
CA ARG A 60 -4.28 -5.77 -6.48
C ARG A 60 -5.17 -6.17 -5.30
N ARG A 61 -5.29 -5.30 -4.30
CA ARG A 61 -6.16 -5.54 -3.13
C ARG A 61 -7.63 -5.65 -3.53
N THR A 62 -8.11 -4.78 -4.43
CA THR A 62 -9.48 -4.82 -4.94
C THR A 62 -9.76 -6.10 -5.73
N ARG A 63 -8.82 -6.54 -6.59
CA ARG A 63 -8.93 -7.80 -7.34
C ARG A 63 -8.97 -9.00 -6.40
N ASN A 64 -8.05 -9.08 -5.43
CA ASN A 64 -8.03 -10.15 -4.43
C ASN A 64 -9.34 -10.22 -3.62
N LEU A 65 -9.91 -9.09 -3.18
CA LEU A 65 -11.20 -9.05 -2.47
C LEU A 65 -12.37 -9.52 -3.36
N ARG A 66 -12.36 -9.14 -4.65
CA ARG A 66 -13.34 -9.60 -5.63
C ARG A 66 -13.23 -11.09 -5.95
N GLU A 67 -12.03 -11.67 -5.88
CA GLU A 67 -11.81 -13.12 -6.06
C GLU A 67 -12.15 -13.93 -4.80
N LEU A 68 -11.90 -13.37 -3.61
CA LEU A 68 -12.27 -13.97 -2.34
C LEU A 68 -13.78 -14.01 -2.12
N SER A 69 -14.53 -13.01 -2.60
CA SER A 69 -16.00 -12.96 -2.44
C SER A 69 -16.74 -14.20 -3.03
N PRO A 70 -16.48 -14.65 -4.27
CA PRO A 70 -16.99 -15.92 -4.79
C PRO A 70 -16.38 -17.15 -4.11
N ALA A 71 -15.09 -17.11 -3.75
CA ALA A 71 -14.42 -18.24 -3.11
C ALA A 71 -15.02 -18.54 -1.72
N LEU A 72 -15.28 -17.51 -0.90
CA LEU A 72 -15.92 -17.61 0.41
C LEU A 72 -17.37 -18.12 0.30
N ARG A 73 -18.13 -17.72 -0.73
CA ARG A 73 -19.45 -18.30 -1.04
C ARG A 73 -19.39 -19.80 -1.34
N LYS A 74 -18.33 -20.28 -1.99
CA LYS A 74 -18.15 -21.71 -2.32
C LYS A 74 -17.87 -22.59 -1.09
N ILE A 75 -17.32 -22.01 -0.02
CA ILE A 75 -17.00 -22.71 1.24
C ILE A 75 -18.12 -22.60 2.30
N GLY A 76 -19.27 -22.00 1.97
CA GLY A 76 -20.44 -21.96 2.86
C GLY A 76 -20.32 -21.00 4.04
N ILE A 77 -19.35 -20.08 4.05
CA ILE A 77 -19.32 -18.98 5.04
C ILE A 77 -20.21 -17.86 4.49
N ALA A 78 -21.51 -18.09 4.57
CA ALA A 78 -22.50 -17.02 4.51
C ALA A 78 -22.58 -16.38 5.90
N ALA A 79 -22.33 -15.08 5.97
CA ALA A 79 -22.94 -14.22 6.97
C ALA A 79 -24.11 -13.51 6.31
#